data_AF-A0A9Q0DSB6-F1
#
_entry.id   AF-A0A9Q0DSB6-F1
#
_cell.length_a   1.000
_cell.length_b   1.000
_cell.length_c   1.000
_cell.angle_alpha   90.00
_cell.angle_beta   90.00
_cell.angle_gamma   90.00
#
_symmetry.space_group_name_H-M   'P 1'
#
loop_
_entity.id
_entity.type
_entity.pdbx_description
1 polymer ?
#
loop_
_entity_poly.entity_id
_entity_poly.type
_entity_poly.pdbx_seq_one_letter_code
_entity_poly.pdbx_strand_id
1 'polypeptide(L)'
;NEPISYSLLINPSSLFSISGETGEISLTCSMDYEGDQHRYLLLKGLTGIANACDRSITTAYNVSLHISPDVNDNVLFFTLSIYEASVTDGAESGTLVFQVSAYNLDLGMNGK
;
A
#
# COMPACT_ATOMS: atom_id res chain seq x y z
N ASN A 1 -21.79 -26.79 15.29
CA ASN A 1 -20.81 -25.86 14.71
C ASN A 1 -20.27 -25.07 15.88
N GLU A 2 -19.06 -25.35 16.34
CA GLU A 2 -18.48 -24.61 17.47
C GLU A 2 -18.06 -23.22 17.01
N PRO A 3 -18.26 -22.17 17.83
CA PRO A 3 -17.84 -20.83 17.48
C PRO A 3 -16.31 -20.78 17.42
N ILE A 4 -15.80 -20.28 16.28
CA ILE A 4 -14.39 -19.94 16.11
C ILE A 4 -14.23 -18.43 16.21
N SER A 5 -13.12 -17.99 16.77
CA SER A 5 -12.79 -16.57 16.91
C SER A 5 -11.41 -16.27 16.37
N TYR A 6 -11.29 -15.14 15.66
CA TYR A 6 -10.04 -14.67 15.07
C TYR A 6 -9.39 -13.57 15.91
N SER A 7 -8.06 -13.54 15.96
CA SER A 7 -7.28 -12.53 16.68
C SER A 7 -5.93 -12.29 16.00
N LEU A 8 -5.30 -11.14 16.27
CA LEU A 8 -3.91 -10.87 15.88
C LEU A 8 -3.02 -11.07 17.11
N LEU A 9 -2.14 -12.06 17.03
CA LEU A 9 -1.15 -12.39 18.06
C LEU A 9 0.11 -11.52 17.93
N ILE A 10 0.45 -11.12 16.70
CA ILE A 10 1.54 -10.17 16.41
C ILE A 10 0.97 -9.11 15.46
N ASN A 11 1.00 -7.86 15.91
CA ASN A 11 0.50 -6.69 15.21
C ASN A 11 1.49 -5.54 15.35
N PRO A 12 2.45 -5.41 14.41
CA PRO A 12 3.45 -4.34 14.44
C PRO A 12 2.78 -2.97 14.47
N SER A 13 3.19 -2.12 15.42
CA SER A 13 2.72 -0.74 15.58
C SER A 13 1.20 -0.58 15.73
N SER A 14 0.48 -1.67 16.03
CA SER A 14 -0.98 -1.69 16.17
C SER A 14 -1.74 -1.13 14.95
N LEU A 15 -1.17 -1.26 13.75
CA LEU A 15 -1.69 -0.67 12.51
C LEU A 15 -2.88 -1.45 11.91
N PHE A 16 -3.08 -2.70 12.35
CA PHE A 16 -4.09 -3.59 11.81
C PHE A 16 -5.15 -3.93 12.87
N SER A 17 -6.39 -4.04 12.42
CA SER A 17 -7.51 -4.59 13.18
C SER A 17 -7.98 -5.88 12.53
N ILE A 18 -8.55 -6.80 13.31
CA ILE A 18 -9.17 -8.03 12.79
C ILE A 18 -10.56 -8.20 13.37
N SER A 19 -11.52 -8.58 12.53
CA SER A 19 -12.84 -8.99 12.99
C SER A 19 -12.77 -10.37 13.65
N GLY A 20 -13.21 -10.47 14.89
CA GLY A 20 -13.23 -11.74 15.63
C GLY A 20 -14.17 -12.79 15.04
N GLU A 21 -15.16 -12.38 14.24
CA GLU A 21 -16.18 -13.27 13.65
C GLU A 21 -15.81 -13.67 12.21
N THR A 22 -15.41 -12.70 11.38
CA THR A 22 -15.12 -12.94 9.95
C THR A 22 -13.64 -13.18 9.68
N GLY A 23 -12.76 -12.73 10.58
CA GLY A 23 -11.32 -12.78 10.38
C GLY A 23 -10.79 -11.80 9.32
N GLU A 24 -11.62 -10.86 8.87
CA GLU A 24 -11.26 -9.74 8.00
C GLU A 24 -10.26 -8.82 8.69
N ILE A 25 -9.22 -8.40 7.95
CA ILE A 25 -8.15 -7.54 8.45
C ILE A 25 -8.27 -6.18 7.77
N SER A 26 -8.27 -5.12 8.56
CA SER A 26 -8.39 -3.74 8.07
C SER A 26 -7.37 -2.83 8.74
N LEU A 27 -6.97 -1.75 8.08
CA LEU A 27 -6.10 -0.74 8.66
C LEU A 27 -6.84 0.07 9.74
N THR A 28 -6.15 0.42 10.82
CA THR A 28 -6.70 1.27 11.88
C THR A 28 -6.63 2.76 11.56
N CYS A 29 -5.75 3.16 10.65
CA CYS A 29 -5.56 4.52 10.18
C CYS A 29 -5.17 4.55 8.70
N SER A 30 -5.26 5.72 8.07
CA SER A 30 -4.66 5.95 6.76
C SER A 30 -3.15 5.75 6.82
N MET A 31 -2.59 5.15 5.78
CA MET A 31 -1.15 4.95 5.58
C MET A 31 -0.73 5.72 4.34
N ASP A 32 0.43 6.37 4.39
CA ASP A 32 1.00 7.10 3.26
C ASP A 32 1.96 6.20 2.49
N TYR A 33 1.64 5.85 1.24
CA TYR A 33 2.40 4.84 0.48
C TYR A 33 3.82 5.30 0.11
N GLU A 34 4.09 6.59 0.09
CA GLU A 34 5.38 7.12 -0.33
C GLU A 34 6.40 7.12 0.82
N GLY A 35 5.91 7.18 2.06
CA GLY A 35 6.72 7.32 3.27
C GLY A 35 6.76 6.10 4.19
N ASP A 36 5.72 5.26 4.15
CA ASP A 36 5.54 4.19 5.15
C ASP A 36 6.12 2.83 4.71
N GLN A 37 6.11 1.87 5.63
CA GLN A 37 6.45 0.49 5.31
C GLN A 37 5.25 -0.19 4.62
N HIS A 38 5.47 -0.92 3.52
CA HIS A 38 4.38 -1.56 2.75
C HIS A 38 4.22 -3.05 3.00
N ARG A 39 5.16 -3.65 3.72
CA ARG A 39 5.21 -5.11 3.94
C ARG A 39 5.16 -5.41 5.42
N TYR A 40 4.20 -6.21 5.82
CA TYR A 40 3.99 -6.58 7.21
C TYR A 40 3.85 -8.08 7.35
N LEU A 41 4.41 -8.62 8.42
CA LEU A 41 4.17 -9.99 8.84
C LEU A 41 3.29 -9.95 10.08
N LEU A 42 2.07 -10.44 9.96
CA LEU A 42 1.14 -10.60 11.06
C LEU A 42 1.11 -12.07 11.49
N LEU A 43 0.79 -12.31 12.77
CA LEU A 43 0.47 -13.64 13.26
C LEU A 43 -1.01 -13.68 13.61
N LYS A 44 -1.80 -14.44 12.84
CA LYS A 44 -3.25 -14.61 13.04
C LYS A 44 -3.52 -15.83 13.92
N GLY A 45 -4.26 -15.63 15.01
CA GLY A 45 -4.76 -16.68 15.87
C GLY A 45 -6.19 -17.08 15.49
N LEU A 46 -6.44 -18.38 15.36
CA LEU A 46 -7.77 -18.96 15.25
C LEU A 46 -8.05 -19.77 16.52
N THR A 47 -9.00 -19.32 17.33
CA THR A 47 -9.36 -19.95 18.60
C THR A 47 -10.70 -20.66 18.45
N GLY A 48 -10.74 -21.95 18.74
CA GLY A 48 -11.96 -22.75 18.82
C GLY A 48 -12.09 -23.45 20.17
N ILE A 49 -13.29 -23.89 20.51
CA ILE A 49 -13.56 -24.67 21.72
C ILE A 49 -13.46 -26.16 21.38
N ALA A 50 -12.68 -26.92 22.15
CA ALA A 50 -12.59 -28.36 22.01
C ALA A 50 -13.66 -29.05 22.88
N ASN A 51 -14.64 -29.66 22.22
CA ASN A 51 -15.82 -30.31 22.83
C ASN A 51 -15.52 -31.39 23.87
N ALA A 52 -14.28 -31.88 23.94
CA ALA A 52 -13.89 -32.91 24.88
C ALA A 52 -13.51 -32.36 26.27
N CYS A 53 -13.16 -31.07 26.42
CA CYS A 53 -12.57 -30.54 27.66
C CYS A 53 -12.89 -29.06 27.97
N ASP A 54 -13.84 -28.41 27.27
CA ASP A 54 -14.11 -26.96 27.36
C ASP A 54 -12.84 -26.09 27.27
N ARG A 55 -11.84 -26.62 26.56
CA ARG A 55 -10.53 -25.99 26.45
C ARG A 55 -10.47 -25.24 25.13
N SER A 56 -10.10 -23.96 25.19
CA SER A 56 -9.81 -23.18 24.00
C SER A 56 -8.50 -23.66 23.39
N ILE A 57 -8.53 -23.99 22.10
CA ILE A 57 -7.34 -24.29 21.31
C ILE A 57 -7.13 -23.13 20.35
N THR A 58 -5.93 -22.55 20.35
CA THR A 58 -5.54 -21.48 19.42
C THR A 58 -4.49 -21.99 18.46
N THR A 59 -4.78 -21.91 17.16
CA THR A 59 -3.82 -22.20 16.08
C THR A 59 -3.30 -20.88 15.51
N ALA A 60 -1.99 -20.76 15.36
CA ALA A 60 -1.33 -19.56 14.85
C ALA A 60 -0.92 -19.72 13.38
N TYR A 61 -1.14 -18.67 12.58
CA TYR A 61 -0.83 -18.63 11.15
C TYR A 61 -0.05 -17.36 10.80
N ASN A 62 1.03 -17.50 10.02
CA ASN A 62 1.74 -16.35 9.48
C ASN A 62 0.96 -15.75 8.30
N VAL A 63 0.76 -14.44 8.32
CA VAL A 63 0.07 -13.69 7.26
C VAL A 63 1.01 -12.61 6.76
N SER A 64 1.46 -12.75 5.52
CA SER A 64 2.25 -11.73 4.83
C SER A 64 1.33 -10.75 4.14
N LEU A 65 1.30 -9.51 4.60
CA LEU A 65 0.55 -8.42 4.02
C LEU A 65 1.45 -7.53 3.18
N HIS A 66 0.98 -7.22 1.97
CA HIS A 66 1.58 -6.28 1.07
C HIS A 66 0.52 -5.23 0.74
N ILE A 67 0.76 -3.99 1.14
CA ILE A 67 -0.10 -2.87 0.77
C ILE A 67 0.37 -2.40 -0.59
N SER A 68 -0.49 -2.54 -1.59
CA SER A 68 -0.25 -1.98 -2.93
C SER A 68 -0.65 -0.52 -2.95
N PRO A 69 0.03 0.33 -3.73
CA PRO A 69 -0.48 1.66 -4.02
C PRO A 69 -1.80 1.45 -4.79
N ASP A 70 -2.90 1.93 -4.22
CA ASP A 70 -4.16 1.96 -4.95
C ASP A 70 -3.96 3.00 -6.06
N VAL A 71 -3.97 2.55 -7.31
CA VAL A 71 -4.17 3.37 -8.52
C VAL A 71 -3.37 4.69 -8.57
N ASN A 72 -2.04 4.65 -8.80
CA ASN A 72 -1.24 5.78 -9.34
C ASN A 72 -1.76 7.20 -8.98
N ASP A 73 -1.87 7.48 -7.67
CA ASP A 73 -2.41 8.74 -7.15
C ASP A 73 -1.41 9.90 -7.30
N ASN A 74 -0.17 9.61 -7.69
CA ASN A 74 0.86 10.63 -7.97
C ASN A 74 0.74 11.11 -9.41
N VAL A 75 -0.01 12.20 -9.60
CA VAL A 75 -0.03 12.93 -10.87
C VAL A 75 1.39 13.45 -11.20
N LEU A 76 1.81 13.33 -12.46
CA LEU A 76 3.09 13.87 -12.94
C LEU A 76 3.19 15.37 -12.65
N PHE A 77 4.21 15.77 -11.90
CA PHE A 77 4.49 17.19 -11.65
C PHE A 77 5.50 17.70 -12.68
N PHE A 78 5.08 18.67 -13.48
CA PHE A 78 5.99 19.45 -14.31
C PHE A 78 6.88 20.33 -13.42
N THR A 79 8.14 20.53 -13.81
CA THR A 79 9.07 21.42 -13.07
C THR A 79 8.54 22.86 -12.96
N LEU A 80 7.77 23.32 -13.94
CA LEU A 80 7.20 24.67 -13.99
C LEU A 80 5.71 24.60 -14.36
N SER A 81 4.91 25.51 -13.81
CA SER A 81 3.49 25.65 -14.17
C SER A 81 3.29 26.25 -15.57
N ILE A 82 4.27 27.01 -16.07
CA ILE A 82 4.25 27.63 -17.40
C ILE A 82 5.66 27.50 -17.99
N TYR A 83 5.74 27.05 -19.24
CA TYR A 83 6.97 27.03 -20.03
C TYR A 83 6.83 27.99 -21.20
N GLU A 84 7.79 28.90 -21.35
CA GLU A 84 7.85 29.84 -22.46
C GLU A 84 9.14 29.60 -23.24
N ALA A 85 9.03 29.48 -24.56
CA ALA A 85 10.16 29.26 -25.46
C ALA A 85 9.95 30.02 -26.76
N SER A 86 11.04 30.47 -27.38
CA SER A 86 11.04 31.21 -28.64
C SER A 86 11.93 30.53 -29.66
N VAL A 87 11.53 30.56 -30.92
CA VAL A 87 12.31 30.07 -32.07
C VAL A 87 12.44 31.18 -33.10
N THR A 88 13.60 31.28 -33.75
CA THR A 88 13.87 32.29 -34.78
C THR A 88 13.28 31.89 -36.14
N ASP A 89 12.82 32.89 -36.89
CA ASP A 89 12.44 32.71 -38.30
C ASP A 89 13.67 32.22 -39.10
N GLY A 90 13.47 31.20 -39.95
CA GLY A 90 14.54 30.52 -40.68
C GLY A 90 15.18 29.32 -39.98
N ALA A 91 14.67 28.87 -38.83
CA ALA A 91 15.16 27.66 -38.17
C ALA A 91 15.03 26.41 -39.08
N GLU A 92 16.07 25.58 -39.11
CA GLU A 92 16.08 24.35 -39.89
C GLU A 92 15.11 23.31 -39.33
N SER A 93 14.63 22.43 -40.20
CA SER A 93 13.77 21.31 -39.80
C SER A 93 14.50 20.40 -38.81
N GLY A 94 13.87 20.13 -37.67
CA GLY A 94 14.46 19.35 -36.59
C GLY A 94 15.15 20.17 -35.49
N THR A 95 15.11 21.51 -35.57
CA THR A 95 15.61 22.37 -34.48
C THR A 95 14.84 22.09 -33.19
N LEU A 96 15.55 21.64 -32.14
CA LEU A 96 15.00 21.45 -30.81
C LEU A 96 14.74 22.81 -30.16
N VAL A 97 13.47 23.11 -29.86
CA VAL A 97 13.05 24.42 -29.32
C VAL A 97 13.06 24.43 -27.79
N PHE A 98 12.53 23.38 -27.17
CA PHE A 98 12.48 23.26 -25.71
C PHE A 98 12.28 21.80 -25.30
N GLN A 99 12.78 21.44 -24.12
CA GLN A 99 12.56 20.13 -23.50
C GLN A 99 11.97 20.32 -22.11
N VAL A 100 10.77 19.79 -21.88
CA VAL A 100 10.16 19.73 -20.55
C VAL A 100 10.59 18.46 -19.84
N SER A 101 10.70 18.55 -18.52
CA SER A 101 10.84 17.39 -17.64
C SER A 101 9.69 17.39 -16.64
N ALA A 102 9.14 16.22 -16.37
CA ALA A 102 8.18 15.99 -15.31
C ALA A 102 8.70 14.85 -14.44
N TYR A 103 8.38 14.88 -13.15
CA TYR A 103 8.74 13.83 -12.21
C TYR A 103 7.48 13.30 -11.51
N ASN A 104 7.49 12.01 -11.23
CA ASN A 104 6.51 11.33 -10.39
C ASN A 104 7.30 10.70 -9.23
N LEU A 105 6.78 10.80 -8.00
CA LEU A 105 7.41 10.27 -6.79
C LEU A 105 7.05 8.79 -6.52
N ASP A 106 6.30 8.13 -7.41
CA ASP A 106 6.00 6.71 -7.32
C ASP A 106 7.29 5.88 -7.18
N LEU A 107 7.31 5.05 -6.14
CA LEU A 107 8.33 4.04 -5.90
C LEU A 107 8.26 2.92 -6.96
N GLY A 108 8.68 3.19 -8.20
CA GLY A 108 8.76 2.19 -9.27
C GLY A 108 8.74 2.72 -10.70
N MET A 109 9.06 1.83 -11.66
CA MET A 109 9.21 2.07 -13.11
C MET A 109 7.90 2.46 -13.85
N ASN A 110 7.02 3.28 -13.27
CA ASN A 110 5.82 3.78 -13.93
C ASN A 110 5.91 5.24 -14.36
N GLY A 111 7.07 5.89 -14.18
CA GLY A 111 7.39 7.21 -14.74
C GLY A 111 8.15 7.11 -16.07
N LYS A 112 7.54 6.57 -17.12
CA LYS A 112 8.12 6.63 -18.48
C LYS A 112 7.14 7.18 -19.50
#